data_AF-A0A448XYZ0-F1
#
_entry.id   AF-A0A448XYZ0-F1
#
_cell.length_a   1.000
_cell.length_b   1.000
_cell.length_c   1.000
_cell.angle_alpha   90.00
_cell.angle_beta   90.00
_cell.angle_gamma   90.00
#
_symmetry.space_group_name_H-M   'P 1'
#
loop_
_entity.id
_entity.type
_entity.pdbx_description
1 polymer ?
#
loop_
_entity_poly.entity_id
_entity_poly.type
_entity_poly.pdbx_seq_one_letter_code
_entity_poly.pdbx_strand_id
1 'polypeptide(L)'
;MALLLPIVFMLEVTNSERVLLLFSLFIVLITELLNTAVEKLSDHVSTDMHELIGKAKDIGSAAVFIIRHRFSHGFWAFLFVVTLLD
;
A
#
# COMPACT_ATOMS: atom_id res chain seq x y z
N MET A 1 -3.83 -6.78 -2.65
CA MET A 1 -3.32 -6.30 -3.95
C MET A 1 -3.71 -7.24 -5.09
N ALA A 2 -3.29 -8.51 -5.07
CA ALA A 2 -3.57 -9.46 -6.17
C ALA A 2 -5.06 -9.65 -6.50
N LEU A 3 -5.95 -9.64 -5.49
CA LEU A 3 -7.39 -9.77 -5.70
C LEU A 3 -8.06 -8.49 -6.22
N LEU A 4 -7.45 -7.32 -6.02
CA LEU A 4 -8.04 -6.04 -6.42
C LEU A 4 -7.78 -5.74 -7.91
N LEU A 5 -6.66 -6.23 -8.45
CA LEU A 5 -6.27 -5.96 -9.83
C LEU A 5 -7.32 -6.43 -10.86
N PRO A 6 -7.85 -7.67 -10.81
CA PRO A 6 -8.90 -8.11 -11.71
C PRO A 6 -10.20 -7.30 -11.54
N ILE A 7 -10.52 -6.91 -10.31
CA ILE A 7 -11.75 -6.16 -9.99
C ILE A 7 -11.73 -4.77 -10.66
N VAL A 8 -10.56 -4.12 -10.77
CA VAL A 8 -10.42 -2.84 -11.50
C VAL A 8 -10.85 -2.96 -12.97
N PHE A 9 -10.58 -4.10 -13.60
CA PHE A 9 -10.93 -4.34 -15.01
C PHE A 9 -12.37 -4.80 -15.21
N MET A 10 -12.99 -5.37 -14.17
CA MET A 10 -14.40 -5.79 -14.17
C MET A 10 -15.36 -4.65 -13.83
N LEU A 11 -14.88 -3.59 -13.18
CA LEU A 11 -15.67 -2.40 -12.84
C LEU A 11 -15.94 -1.53 -14.09
N GLU A 12 -17.20 -1.17 -14.26
CA GLU A 12 -17.67 -0.18 -15.22
C GLU A 12 -17.37 1.23 -14.69
N VAL A 13 -16.11 1.64 -14.78
CA VAL A 13 -15.62 2.97 -14.39
C VAL A 13 -15.03 3.70 -15.59
N THR A 14 -14.99 5.03 -15.51
CA THR A 14 -14.35 5.86 -16.52
C THR A 14 -12.85 5.56 -16.61
N ASN A 15 -12.23 5.90 -17.76
CA ASN A 15 -10.80 5.69 -17.94
C ASN A 15 -9.95 6.47 -16.91
N SER A 16 -10.39 7.67 -16.53
CA SER A 16 -9.71 8.51 -15.52
C SER A 16 -9.74 7.87 -14.14
N GLU A 17 -10.90 7.36 -13.73
CA GLU A 17 -11.09 6.63 -12.47
C GLU A 17 -10.26 5.35 -12.41
N ARG A 18 -10.22 4.59 -13.52
CA ARG A 18 -9.40 3.39 -13.62
C ARG A 18 -7.92 3.68 -13.42
N VAL A 19 -7.41 4.78 -14.00
CA VAL A 19 -6.02 5.21 -13.82
C VAL A 19 -5.75 5.58 -12.35
N LEU A 20 -6.66 6.29 -11.70
CA LEU A 20 -6.54 6.63 -10.27
C LEU A 20 -6.52 5.38 -9.37
N LEU A 21 -7.38 4.39 -9.67
CA LEU A 21 -7.38 3.10 -8.97
C LEU A 21 -6.04 2.37 -9.13
N LEU A 22 -5.53 2.27 -10.35
CA LEU A 22 -4.23 1.63 -10.62
C LEU A 22 -3.08 2.36 -9.93
N PHE A 23 -3.09 3.70 -9.95
CA PHE A 23 -2.08 4.52 -9.28
C PHE A 23 -2.07 4.31 -7.76
N SER A 24 -3.25 4.18 -7.14
CA SER A 24 -3.37 3.88 -5.71
C SER A 24 -2.73 2.54 -5.33
N LEU A 25 -2.92 1.50 -6.16
CA LEU A 25 -2.29 0.19 -5.97
C LEU A 25 -0.77 0.28 -6.12
N PHE A 26 -0.29 1.12 -7.05
CA PHE A 26 1.12 1.33 -7.31
C PHE A 26 1.83 1.99 -6.11
N ILE A 27 1.20 2.98 -5.47
CA ILE A 27 1.73 3.61 -4.24
C ILE A 27 1.91 2.58 -3.14
N VAL A 28 0.91 1.70 -2.92
CA VAL A 28 1.00 0.65 -1.89
C VAL A 28 2.15 -0.33 -2.19
N LEU A 29 2.38 -0.65 -3.46
CA LEU A 29 3.50 -1.51 -3.85
C LEU A 29 4.85 -0.84 -3.59
N ILE A 30 4.98 0.45 -3.92
CA ILE A 30 6.19 1.24 -3.65
C ILE A 30 6.50 1.26 -2.15
N THR A 31 5.50 1.46 -1.30
CA THR A 31 5.73 1.51 0.15
C THR A 31 6.14 0.16 0.74
N GLU A 32 5.57 -0.96 0.29
CA GLU A 32 6.02 -2.31 0.70
C GLU A 32 7.47 -2.59 0.28
N LEU A 33 7.85 -2.19 -0.94
CA LEU A 33 9.23 -2.33 -1.43
C LEU A 33 10.21 -1.48 -0.60
N LEU A 34 9.83 -0.23 -0.28
CA LEU A 34 10.63 0.63 0.59
C LEU A 34 10.79 0.05 1.99
N ASN A 35 9.73 -0.51 2.60
CA ASN A 35 9.83 -1.17 3.90
C ASN A 35 10.83 -2.33 3.87
N THR A 36 10.72 -3.18 2.86
CA THR A 36 11.61 -4.33 2.68
C THR A 36 13.06 -3.88 2.47
N ALA A 37 13.28 -2.79 1.72
CA ALA A 37 14.61 -2.23 1.50
C ALA A 37 15.22 -1.69 2.79
N VAL A 38 14.44 -0.95 3.59
CA VAL A 38 14.88 -0.42 4.90
C VAL A 38 15.16 -1.54 5.88
N GLU A 39 14.32 -2.58 5.93
CA GLU A 39 14.55 -3.77 6.76
C GLU A 39 15.87 -4.45 6.40
N LYS A 40 16.09 -4.75 5.11
CA LYS A 40 17.33 -5.39 4.64
C LYS A 40 18.57 -4.53 4.86
N LEU A 41 18.47 -3.21 4.65
CA LEU A 41 19.57 -2.29 4.94
C LEU A 41 19.89 -2.30 6.44
N SER A 42 18.85 -2.27 7.28
CA SER A 42 19.01 -2.29 8.72
C SER A 42 19.60 -3.61 9.24
N ASP A 43 19.23 -4.74 8.64
CA ASP A 43 19.82 -6.06 8.93
C ASP A 43 21.30 -6.12 8.53
N HIS A 44 21.68 -5.41 7.45
CA HIS A 44 23.06 -5.37 6.99
C HIS A 44 23.95 -4.48 7.88
N VAL A 45 23.43 -3.34 8.35
CA VAL A 45 24.18 -2.36 9.15
C VAL A 45 24.40 -2.81 10.60
N SER A 46 23.51 -3.64 11.17
CA SER A 46 23.59 -4.07 12.56
C SER A 46 23.47 -5.58 12.67
N THR A 47 24.59 -6.25 12.96
CA THR A 47 24.63 -7.70 13.22
C THR A 47 24.14 -8.05 14.63
N ASP A 48 24.27 -7.13 15.59
CA ASP A 48 23.68 -7.26 16.91
C ASP A 48 22.29 -6.63 16.97
N MET A 49 21.35 -7.26 17.67
CA MET A 49 20.00 -6.73 17.85
C MET A 49 20.03 -5.46 18.70
N HIS A 50 20.05 -4.30 18.05
CA HIS A 50 19.88 -3.01 18.71
C HIS A 50 18.40 -2.68 18.90
N GLU A 51 18.00 -2.39 20.14
CA GLU A 51 16.61 -2.09 20.52
C GLU A 51 16.01 -0.91 19.71
N LEU A 52 16.83 0.10 19.37
CA LEU A 52 16.41 1.24 18.56
C LEU A 52 16.12 0.86 17.10
N ILE A 53 16.88 -0.10 16.56
CA ILE A 53 16.66 -0.64 15.21
C ILE A 53 15.36 -1.45 15.16
N GLY A 54 15.08 -2.24 16.21
CA GLY A 54 13.79 -2.92 16.36
C GLY A 54 12.61 -1.95 16.30
N LYS A 55 12.67 -0.88 17.11
CA LYS A 55 11.63 0.18 17.11
C LYS A 55 11.47 0.86 15.75
N ALA A 56 12.57 1.13 15.04
CA ALA A 56 12.51 1.72 13.70
C ALA A 56 11.83 0.80 12.67
N LYS A 57 12.10 -0.52 12.73
CA LYS A 57 11.44 -1.52 11.88
C LYS A 57 9.95 -1.65 12.19
N ASP A 58 9.58 -1.65 13.48
CA ASP A 58 8.18 -1.73 13.89
C ASP A 58 7.38 -0.53 13.40
N ILE A 59 7.95 0.68 13.49
CA ILE A 59 7.34 1.91 12.99
C ILE A 59 7.22 1.88 11.45
N GLY A 60 8.26 1.43 10.75
CA GLY A 60 8.25 1.28 9.28
C GLY A 60 7.15 0.32 8.82
N SER A 61 7.10 -0.87 9.43
CA SER A 61 6.08 -1.88 9.14
C SER A 61 4.67 -1.41 9.51
N ALA A 62 4.51 -0.67 10.61
CA ALA A 62 3.22 -0.07 10.98
C ALA A 62 2.75 0.98 9.96
N ALA A 63 3.65 1.83 9.47
CA ALA A 63 3.33 2.83 8.45
C ALA A 63 2.85 2.17 7.14
N VAL A 64 3.54 1.11 6.70
CA VAL A 64 3.14 0.35 5.51
C VAL A 64 1.84 -0.41 5.74
N PHE A 65 1.63 -0.98 6.93
CA PHE A 65 0.35 -1.61 7.28
C PHE A 65 -0.80 -0.61 7.16
N ILE A 66 -0.64 0.60 7.71
CA ILE A 66 -1.66 1.67 7.64
C ILE A 66 -1.92 2.05 6.19
N ILE A 67 -0.89 2.30 5.38
CA ILE A 67 -1.06 2.62 3.96
C ILE A 67 -1.78 1.47 3.23
N ARG A 68 -1.32 0.23 3.37
CA ARG A 68 -1.91 -0.91 2.67
C ARG A 68 -3.38 -1.16 3.05
N HIS A 69 -3.72 -1.11 4.34
CA HIS A 69 -5.08 -1.37 4.79
C HIS A 69 -5.99 -0.15 4.66
N ARG A 70 -5.59 1.02 5.18
CA ARG A 70 -6.48 2.19 5.26
C ARG A 70 -6.58 2.93 3.93
N PHE A 71 -5.48 3.06 3.19
CA PHE A 71 -5.49 3.77 1.90
C PHE A 71 -6.23 2.96 0.84
N SER A 72 -5.93 1.66 0.71
CA SER A 72 -6.56 0.82 -0.32
C SER A 72 -8.06 0.63 -0.06
N HIS A 73 -8.50 0.40 1.17
CA HIS A 73 -9.93 0.23 1.46
C HIS A 73 -10.71 1.54 1.38
N GLY A 74 -10.16 2.65 1.87
CA GLY A 74 -10.82 3.96 1.86
C GLY A 74 -11.00 4.52 0.45
N PHE A 75 -9.95 4.42 -0.37
CA PHE A 75 -9.98 4.93 -1.74
C PHE A 75 -10.92 4.12 -2.64
N TRP A 76 -10.95 2.80 -2.47
CA TRP A 76 -11.88 1.91 -3.18
C TRP A 76 -13.34 2.08 -2.73
N ALA A 77 -13.59 2.24 -1.43
CA ALA A 77 -14.93 2.49 -0.92
C ALA A 77 -15.48 3.85 -1.41
N PHE A 78 -14.63 4.88 -1.44
CA PHE A 78 -15.00 6.19 -1.99
C PHE A 78 -15.40 6.07 -3.46
N LEU A 79 -14.56 5.43 -4.29
CA LEU A 79 -14.86 5.30 -5.72
C LEU A 79 -16.10 4.42 -5.97
N PHE A 80 -16.26 3.34 -5.22
CA PHE A 80 -17.46 2.48 -5.31
C PHE A 80 -18.74 3.24 -4.98
N VAL A 81 -18.70 4.14 -3.99
CA VAL A 81 -19.84 5.02 -3.66
C VAL A 81 -20.09 6.04 -4.78
N VAL A 82 -19.04 6.64 -5.34
CA VAL A 82 -19.17 7.58 -6.48
C VAL A 82 -19.80 6.88 -7.69
N THR A 83 -19.32 5.70 -8.06
CA THR A 83 -19.88 4.91 -9.19
C THR A 83 -21.31 4.42 -8.95
N LEU A 84 -21.77 4.31 -7.70
CA LEU A 84 -23.17 3.97 -7.38
C LEU A 84 -24.11 5.20 -7.40
N LEU A 85 -23.55 6.41 -7.31
CA LEU A 85 -24.29 7.67 -7.26
C LEU A 85 -24.42 8.35 -8.65
N ASP A 86 -23.63 7.90 -9.63
CA ASP A 86 -23.70 8.27 -11.05
C ASP A 86 -24.51 7.24 -11.86
#